data_AF-A0A7C0UDI0-F1
#
_entry.id   AF-A0A7C0UDI0-F1
#
_cell.length_a   1.000
_cell.length_b   1.000
_cell.length_c   1.000
_cell.angle_alpha   90.00
_cell.angle_beta   90.00
_cell.angle_gamma   90.00
#
_symmetry.space_group_name_H-M   'P 1'
#
loop_
_entity.id
_entity.type
_entity.pdbx_description
1 polymer ?
#
loop_
_entity_poly.entity_id
_entity_poly.type
_entity_poly.pdbx_seq_one_letter_code
_entity_poly.pdbx_strand_id
1 'polypeptide(L)'
;MVVVGNKIYTSNAADKTISVLDAESYKITGTIKVPETPLGLGVDAGNNRVYVAIHGSSEIVVIDTTEDKITGSIKLGASPWYMAVDRSNNRIYVTQREGNMVSVVDTKENKVIATIEGINQPIGIALNSSGSRAYVASHGDIAVVIIDTRSNKVADTIKLTLTPDSPYSGSPWGIAVK
;
A
#
# COMPACT_ATOMS: atom_id res chain seq x y z
N MET A 1 -3.65 -7.39 5.25
CA MET A 1 -5.00 -7.89 4.90
C MET A 1 -5.92 -6.74 4.54
N VAL A 2 -6.95 -7.00 3.74
CA VAL A 2 -8.06 -6.07 3.42
C VAL A 2 -9.38 -6.83 3.41
N VAL A 3 -10.50 -6.11 3.56
CA VAL A 3 -11.85 -6.69 3.60
C VAL A 3 -12.69 -6.14 2.45
N VAL A 4 -13.41 -7.01 1.73
CA VAL A 4 -14.34 -6.67 0.65
C VAL A 4 -15.62 -7.48 0.83
N GLY A 5 -16.70 -6.83 1.27
CA GLY A 5 -17.92 -7.54 1.66
C GLY A 5 -17.62 -8.57 2.76
N ASN A 6 -18.03 -9.84 2.55
CA ASN A 6 -17.74 -10.95 3.46
C ASN A 6 -16.36 -11.60 3.24
N LYS A 7 -15.54 -11.10 2.32
CA LYS A 7 -14.23 -11.69 2.00
C LYS A 7 -13.10 -10.92 2.67
N ILE A 8 -12.13 -11.64 3.23
CA ILE A 8 -10.85 -11.12 3.71
C ILE A 8 -9.75 -11.61 2.78
N TYR A 9 -8.93 -10.68 2.29
CA TYR A 9 -7.76 -11.00 1.47
C TYR A 9 -6.50 -10.75 2.30
N THR A 10 -5.56 -11.70 2.31
CA THR A 10 -4.27 -11.53 2.98
C THR A 10 -3.12 -12.10 2.15
N SER A 11 -1.97 -11.42 2.20
CA SER A 11 -0.76 -11.84 1.50
C SER A 11 0.00 -12.93 2.27
N ASN A 12 0.50 -13.91 1.53
CA ASN A 12 1.42 -14.93 1.99
C ASN A 12 2.75 -14.70 1.24
N ALA A 13 3.63 -13.88 1.82
CA ALA A 13 4.83 -13.39 1.16
C ALA A 13 5.74 -14.52 0.64
N ALA A 14 6.04 -15.50 1.49
CA ALA A 14 6.91 -16.63 1.16
C ALA A 14 6.31 -17.58 0.11
N ASP A 15 4.99 -17.73 0.13
CA ASP A 15 4.28 -18.67 -0.75
C ASP A 15 3.91 -18.07 -2.10
N LYS A 16 4.09 -16.76 -2.28
CA LYS A 16 3.67 -16.01 -3.48
C LYS A 16 2.18 -16.21 -3.77
N THR A 17 1.35 -16.11 -2.72
CA THR A 17 -0.11 -16.23 -2.84
C THR A 17 -0.85 -15.16 -2.03
N ILE A 18 -2.12 -14.95 -2.40
CA ILE A 18 -3.13 -14.28 -1.57
C ILE A 18 -4.14 -15.33 -1.12
N SER A 19 -4.37 -15.45 0.19
CA SER A 19 -5.49 -16.22 0.72
C SER A 19 -6.75 -15.37 0.74
N VAL A 20 -7.87 -15.98 0.32
CA VAL A 20 -9.22 -15.44 0.43
C VAL A 20 -9.93 -16.20 1.54
N LEU A 21 -10.41 -15.49 2.55
CA LEU A 21 -11.12 -16.04 3.68
C LEU A 21 -12.54 -15.51 3.71
N ASP A 22 -13.45 -16.32 4.24
CA ASP A 22 -14.81 -15.90 4.59
C ASP A 22 -14.81 -15.32 6.02
N ALA A 23 -15.31 -14.09 6.17
CA ALA A 23 -15.23 -13.33 7.41
C ALA A 23 -16.19 -13.81 8.51
N GLU A 24 -17.21 -14.59 8.15
CA GLU A 24 -18.19 -15.15 9.09
C GLU A 24 -17.78 -16.54 9.58
N SER A 25 -17.39 -17.42 8.65
CA SER A 25 -17.00 -18.80 8.97
C SER A 25 -15.52 -18.94 9.34
N TYR A 26 -14.71 -17.91 9.12
CA TYR A 26 -13.26 -17.86 9.36
C TYR A 26 -12.47 -18.94 8.60
N LYS A 27 -12.98 -19.37 7.45
CA LYS A 27 -12.35 -20.40 6.61
C LYS A 27 -11.71 -19.79 5.37
N ILE A 28 -10.61 -20.39 4.93
CA ILE A 28 -10.05 -20.10 3.60
C ILE A 28 -11.01 -20.67 2.56
N THR A 29 -11.49 -19.82 1.67
CA THR A 29 -12.39 -20.16 0.56
C THR A 29 -11.68 -20.17 -0.80
N GLY A 30 -10.49 -19.57 -0.88
CA GLY A 30 -9.68 -19.57 -2.09
C GLY A 30 -8.24 -19.16 -1.86
N THR A 31 -7.40 -19.45 -2.84
CA THR A 31 -6.00 -19.02 -2.88
C THR A 31 -5.67 -18.56 -4.29
N ILE A 32 -5.14 -17.35 -4.42
CA ILE A 32 -4.77 -16.72 -5.68
C ILE A 32 -3.24 -16.69 -5.77
N LYS A 33 -2.66 -17.29 -6.82
CA LYS A 33 -1.22 -17.20 -7.08
C LYS A 33 -0.86 -15.83 -7.66
N VAL A 34 0.19 -15.22 -7.14
CA VAL A 34 0.75 -13.95 -7.62
C VAL A 34 2.17 -14.18 -8.17
N PRO A 35 2.71 -13.27 -9.01
CA PRO A 35 3.97 -13.53 -9.70
C PRO A 35 5.20 -13.55 -8.77
N GLU A 36 5.20 -12.74 -7.72
CA GLU A 36 6.32 -12.61 -6.78
C GLU A 36 5.81 -12.24 -5.37
N THR A 37 6.72 -11.98 -4.42
CA THR A 37 6.46 -11.65 -3.01
C THR A 37 5.36 -10.59 -2.81
N PRO A 38 4.13 -10.95 -2.39
CA PRO A 38 3.10 -9.98 -2.06
C PRO A 38 3.31 -9.39 -0.67
N LEU A 39 3.17 -8.07 -0.53
CA LEU A 39 3.24 -7.36 0.75
C LEU A 39 1.91 -6.67 1.08
N GLY A 40 1.83 -5.34 0.97
CA GLY A 40 0.65 -4.56 1.29
C GLY A 40 -0.48 -4.76 0.28
N LEU A 41 -1.71 -4.72 0.79
CA LEU A 41 -2.93 -4.77 -0.01
C LEU A 41 -3.69 -3.44 0.14
N GLY A 42 -4.30 -2.98 -0.95
CA GLY A 42 -5.24 -1.88 -1.00
C GLY A 42 -6.59 -2.33 -1.56
N VAL A 43 -7.68 -1.66 -1.19
CA VAL A 43 -9.03 -2.04 -1.62
C VAL A 43 -9.75 -0.89 -2.33
N ASP A 44 -10.36 -1.20 -3.47
CA ASP A 44 -11.39 -0.40 -4.10
C ASP A 44 -12.68 -1.21 -4.22
N ALA A 45 -13.42 -1.27 -3.11
CA ALA A 45 -14.65 -2.06 -3.00
C ALA A 45 -15.77 -1.55 -3.93
N GLY A 46 -15.75 -0.27 -4.31
CA GLY A 46 -16.74 0.29 -5.23
C GLY A 46 -16.61 -0.24 -6.65
N ASN A 47 -15.41 -0.69 -7.01
CA ASN A 47 -15.10 -1.26 -8.33
C ASN A 47 -14.72 -2.75 -8.27
N ASN A 48 -14.98 -3.43 -7.15
CA ASN A 48 -14.64 -4.84 -6.93
C ASN A 48 -13.15 -5.16 -7.17
N ARG A 49 -12.25 -4.30 -6.68
CA ARG A 49 -10.81 -4.46 -6.88
C ARG A 49 -10.04 -4.55 -5.57
N VAL A 50 -9.08 -5.48 -5.53
CA VAL A 50 -7.98 -5.50 -4.56
C VAL A 50 -6.68 -5.29 -5.31
N TYR A 51 -5.87 -4.36 -4.81
CA TYR A 51 -4.54 -4.06 -5.31
C TYR A 51 -3.52 -4.73 -4.40
N VAL A 52 -2.51 -5.35 -4.98
CA VAL A 52 -1.47 -6.08 -4.24
C VAL A 52 -0.10 -5.52 -4.62
N ALA A 53 0.65 -5.03 -3.65
CA ALA A 53 2.05 -4.66 -3.85
C ALA A 53 2.87 -5.94 -4.00
N ILE A 54 3.47 -6.14 -5.18
CA ILE A 54 4.36 -7.25 -5.44
C ILE A 54 5.80 -6.73 -5.39
N HIS A 55 6.46 -6.96 -4.24
CA HIS A 55 7.79 -6.44 -3.92
C HIS A 55 8.85 -6.94 -4.89
N GLY A 56 8.89 -8.26 -5.12
CA GLY A 56 9.93 -8.91 -5.92
C GLY A 56 9.92 -8.57 -7.41
N SER A 57 8.76 -8.21 -7.97
CA SER A 57 8.62 -7.86 -9.40
C SER A 57 8.33 -6.38 -9.67
N SER A 58 8.40 -5.53 -8.63
CA SER A 58 8.21 -4.07 -8.71
C SER A 58 6.91 -3.68 -9.44
N GLU A 59 5.79 -4.26 -9.04
CA GLU A 59 4.49 -3.99 -9.65
C GLU A 59 3.33 -4.05 -8.65
N ILE A 60 2.19 -3.50 -9.06
CA ILE A 60 0.91 -3.74 -8.41
C ILE A 60 0.15 -4.77 -9.25
N VAL A 61 -0.32 -5.84 -8.62
CA VAL A 61 -1.29 -6.74 -9.25
C VAL A 61 -2.71 -6.32 -8.87
N VAL A 62 -3.63 -6.36 -9.84
CA VAL A 62 -5.05 -6.05 -9.65
C VAL A 62 -5.84 -7.35 -9.64
N ILE A 63 -6.57 -7.58 -8.56
CA ILE A 63 -7.47 -8.71 -8.38
C ILE A 63 -8.91 -8.21 -8.49
N ASP A 64 -9.69 -8.84 -9.36
CA ASP A 64 -11.16 -8.72 -9.36
C ASP A 64 -11.74 -9.59 -8.25
N THR A 65 -12.51 -8.99 -7.35
CA THR A 65 -13.04 -9.66 -6.15
C THR A 65 -14.35 -10.41 -6.39
N THR A 66 -14.96 -10.26 -7.56
CA THR A 66 -16.14 -11.03 -7.97
C THR A 66 -15.72 -12.43 -8.41
N GLU A 67 -14.66 -12.52 -9.21
CA GLU A 67 -14.12 -13.79 -9.73
C GLU A 67 -12.93 -14.34 -8.94
N ASP A 68 -12.35 -13.54 -8.04
CA ASP A 68 -11.10 -13.84 -7.33
C ASP A 68 -9.93 -14.13 -8.29
N LYS A 69 -9.79 -13.31 -9.33
CA LYS A 69 -8.76 -13.48 -10.37
C LYS A 69 -7.97 -12.20 -10.62
N ILE A 70 -6.72 -12.39 -11.03
CA ILE A 70 -5.88 -11.29 -11.50
C ILE A 70 -6.40 -10.79 -12.85
N THR A 71 -6.65 -9.49 -12.96
CA THR A 71 -7.12 -8.84 -14.19
C THR A 71 -6.06 -7.97 -14.86
N GLY A 72 -4.95 -7.71 -14.19
CA GLY A 72 -3.81 -6.99 -14.77
C GLY A 72 -2.75 -6.65 -13.74
N SER A 73 -1.71 -5.95 -14.22
CA SER A 73 -0.69 -5.38 -13.35
C SER A 73 -0.25 -3.99 -13.81
N ILE A 74 0.33 -3.24 -12.87
CA ILE A 74 0.83 -1.87 -13.05
C ILE A 74 2.30 -1.87 -12.66
N LYS A 75 3.19 -1.64 -13.63
CA LYS A 75 4.62 -1.57 -13.36
C LYS A 75 4.98 -0.32 -12.57
N LEU A 76 5.86 -0.50 -11.60
CA LEU A 76 6.47 0.56 -10.81
C LEU A 76 7.97 0.60 -11.08
N GLY A 77 8.65 1.62 -10.55
CA GLY A 77 10.09 1.82 -10.76
C GLY A 77 10.98 1.13 -9.72
N ALA A 78 10.41 0.74 -8.57
CA ALA A 78 11.10 0.13 -7.45
C ALA A 78 10.13 -0.75 -6.63
N SER A 79 10.68 -1.51 -5.69
CA SER A 79 9.94 -2.52 -4.93
C SER A 79 8.86 -1.91 -4.02
N PRO A 80 7.55 -2.14 -4.29
CA PRO A 80 6.48 -1.61 -3.48
C PRO A 80 6.34 -2.36 -2.16
N TRP A 81 5.93 -1.64 -1.12
CA TRP A 81 5.71 -2.17 0.22
C TRP A 81 4.24 -2.10 0.63
N TYR A 82 3.72 -0.91 0.92
CA TYR A 82 2.32 -0.68 1.27
C TYR A 82 1.69 0.35 0.34
N MET A 83 0.37 0.47 0.43
CA MET A 83 -0.38 1.42 -0.37
C MET A 83 -1.61 1.96 0.36
N ALA A 84 -2.03 3.15 -0.04
CA ALA A 84 -3.30 3.75 0.35
C ALA A 84 -4.12 4.06 -0.92
N VAL A 85 -5.39 3.66 -0.93
CA VAL A 85 -6.29 3.81 -2.09
C VAL A 85 -7.20 5.02 -1.87
N ASP A 86 -7.09 6.01 -2.75
CA ASP A 86 -8.01 7.15 -2.85
C ASP A 86 -9.03 6.87 -3.96
N ARG A 87 -10.13 6.24 -3.57
CA ARG A 87 -11.23 5.91 -4.50
C ARG A 87 -11.88 7.15 -5.10
N SER A 88 -11.93 8.25 -4.35
CA SER A 88 -12.61 9.47 -4.79
C SER A 88 -11.92 10.12 -6.00
N ASN A 89 -10.58 10.03 -6.03
CA ASN A 89 -9.75 10.60 -7.10
C ASN A 89 -9.18 9.56 -8.06
N ASN A 90 -9.55 8.28 -7.93
CA ASN A 90 -9.00 7.17 -8.73
C ASN A 90 -7.47 7.06 -8.62
N ARG A 91 -6.94 7.16 -7.40
CA ARG A 91 -5.50 7.14 -7.14
C ARG A 91 -5.10 6.07 -6.14
N ILE A 92 -3.88 5.58 -6.27
CA ILE A 92 -3.19 4.79 -5.25
C ILE A 92 -1.86 5.46 -4.95
N TYR A 93 -1.56 5.66 -3.67
CA TYR A 93 -0.24 6.08 -3.21
C TYR A 93 0.50 4.84 -2.72
N VAL A 94 1.65 4.53 -3.33
CA VAL A 94 2.40 3.30 -3.06
C VAL A 94 3.79 3.64 -2.56
N THR A 95 4.13 3.16 -1.36
CA THR A 95 5.48 3.30 -0.81
C THR A 95 6.42 2.33 -1.51
N GLN A 96 7.57 2.83 -1.97
CA GLN A 96 8.63 2.03 -2.57
C GLN A 96 9.88 2.19 -1.69
N ARG A 97 10.07 1.25 -0.77
CA ARG A 97 11.04 1.38 0.32
C ARG A 97 12.46 1.53 -0.20
N GLU A 98 12.88 0.62 -1.07
CA GLU A 98 14.22 0.64 -1.65
C GLU A 98 14.43 1.80 -2.64
N GLY A 99 13.34 2.37 -3.16
CA GLY A 99 13.36 3.55 -4.03
C GLY A 99 13.34 4.89 -3.30
N ASN A 100 13.20 4.91 -1.97
CA ASN A 100 13.06 6.14 -1.16
C ASN A 100 12.00 7.12 -1.69
N MET A 101 10.86 6.57 -2.15
CA MET A 101 9.83 7.34 -2.82
C MET A 101 8.42 6.79 -2.59
N VAL A 102 7.41 7.61 -2.91
CA VAL A 102 6.02 7.19 -3.07
C VAL A 102 5.61 7.42 -4.52
N SER A 103 5.10 6.39 -5.20
CA SER A 103 4.46 6.57 -6.51
C SER A 103 2.97 6.84 -6.35
N VAL A 104 2.44 7.71 -7.21
CA VAL A 104 1.01 7.94 -7.38
C VAL A 104 0.57 7.26 -8.66
N VAL A 105 -0.38 6.35 -8.55
CA VAL A 105 -0.91 5.55 -9.66
C VAL A 105 -2.34 5.99 -9.95
N ASP A 106 -2.67 6.21 -11.21
CA ASP A 106 -4.03 6.38 -11.69
C ASP A 106 -4.67 5.00 -11.91
N THR A 107 -5.83 4.75 -11.30
CA THR A 107 -6.51 3.45 -11.35
C THR A 107 -7.48 3.28 -12.52
N LYS A 108 -7.75 4.35 -13.28
CA LYS A 108 -8.50 4.30 -14.54
C LYS A 108 -7.58 3.92 -15.69
N GLU A 109 -6.41 4.55 -15.73
CA GLU A 109 -5.42 4.35 -16.79
C GLU A 109 -4.37 3.29 -16.45
N ASN A 110 -4.35 2.80 -15.19
CA ASN A 110 -3.42 1.78 -14.70
C ASN A 110 -1.95 2.18 -14.94
N LYS A 111 -1.59 3.42 -14.61
CA LYS A 111 -0.24 3.96 -14.83
C LYS A 111 0.22 4.85 -13.69
N VAL A 112 1.54 4.92 -13.50
CA VAL A 112 2.15 5.91 -12.60
C VAL A 112 1.99 7.31 -13.21
N ILE A 113 1.46 8.25 -12.43
CA ILE A 113 1.22 9.64 -12.83
C ILE A 113 2.06 10.65 -12.07
N ALA A 114 2.66 10.26 -10.94
CA ALA A 114 3.63 11.08 -10.22
C ALA A 114 4.55 10.21 -9.35
N THR A 115 5.70 10.75 -9.00
CA THR A 115 6.65 10.21 -8.03
C THR A 115 6.99 11.29 -7.02
N ILE A 116 6.96 10.93 -5.74
CA ILE A 116 7.23 11.80 -4.60
C ILE A 116 8.49 11.28 -3.94
N GLU A 117 9.60 11.98 -4.16
CA GLU A 117 10.93 11.60 -3.67
C GLU A 117 11.22 12.20 -2.29
N GLY A 118 12.38 11.85 -1.72
CA GLY A 118 12.86 12.43 -0.47
C GLY A 118 12.22 11.84 0.78
N ILE A 119 11.65 10.64 0.68
CA ILE A 119 11.08 9.91 1.82
C ILE A 119 11.98 8.71 2.06
N ASN A 120 12.73 8.70 3.16
CA ASN A 120 13.72 7.66 3.41
C ASN A 120 13.06 6.36 3.90
N GLN A 121 13.26 5.27 3.17
CA GLN A 121 12.71 3.93 3.44
C GLN A 121 11.22 3.97 3.86
N PRO A 122 10.30 4.45 3.00
CA PRO A 122 8.89 4.53 3.34
C PRO A 122 8.29 3.14 3.51
N ILE A 123 7.51 2.93 4.57
CA ILE A 123 6.82 1.67 4.85
C ILE A 123 5.30 1.88 4.81
N GLY A 124 4.67 2.17 5.95
CA GLY A 124 3.23 2.34 6.06
C GLY A 124 2.78 3.67 5.46
N ILE A 125 1.59 3.67 4.86
CA ILE A 125 0.96 4.87 4.32
C ILE A 125 -0.55 4.83 4.57
N ALA A 126 -1.14 5.95 4.92
CA ALA A 126 -2.60 6.10 5.05
C ALA A 126 -3.05 7.48 4.59
N LEU A 127 -4.30 7.57 4.12
CA LEU A 127 -4.96 8.82 3.71
C LEU A 127 -5.91 9.29 4.79
N ASN A 128 -5.96 10.59 5.09
CA ASN A 128 -7.04 11.13 5.93
C ASN A 128 -8.42 10.89 5.28
N SER A 129 -9.48 11.04 6.08
CA SER A 129 -10.88 10.83 5.64
C SER A 129 -11.26 11.60 4.37
N SER A 130 -10.71 12.79 4.17
CA SER A 130 -10.96 13.61 2.96
C SER A 130 -10.08 13.26 1.76
N GLY A 131 -9.06 12.41 1.92
CA GLY A 131 -8.05 12.11 0.90
C GLY A 131 -7.10 13.28 0.57
N SER A 132 -7.20 14.41 1.26
CA SER A 132 -6.37 15.61 1.03
C SER A 132 -4.93 15.51 1.56
N ARG A 133 -4.67 14.53 2.44
CA ARG A 133 -3.34 14.26 3.01
C ARG A 133 -3.07 12.77 3.02
N ALA A 134 -1.85 12.39 2.63
CA ALA A 134 -1.30 11.07 2.92
C ALA A 134 -0.20 11.20 3.98
N TYR A 135 -0.16 10.25 4.91
CA TYR A 135 0.83 10.19 5.98
C TYR A 135 1.67 8.93 5.77
N VAL A 136 2.99 9.09 5.75
CA VAL A 136 3.94 8.04 5.42
C VAL A 136 4.87 7.81 6.60
N ALA A 137 4.99 6.57 7.05
CA ALA A 137 6.02 6.16 7.97
C ALA A 137 7.36 6.14 7.23
N SER A 138 8.21 7.14 7.48
CA SER A 138 9.57 7.18 6.98
C SER A 138 10.48 6.47 7.97
N HIS A 139 10.70 5.18 7.72
CA HIS A 139 11.39 4.30 8.64
C HIS A 139 12.85 4.71 8.86
N GLY A 140 13.55 5.10 7.79
CA GLY A 140 14.96 5.49 7.83
C GLY A 140 15.20 6.84 8.49
N ASP A 141 14.21 7.73 8.46
CA ASP A 141 14.31 9.08 9.03
C ASP A 141 13.69 9.23 10.42
N ILE A 142 13.04 8.16 10.91
CA ILE A 142 12.36 8.13 12.20
C ILE A 142 11.34 9.27 12.26
N ALA A 143 10.46 9.30 11.25
CA ALA A 143 9.58 10.42 11.00
C ALA A 143 8.25 9.98 10.39
N VAL A 144 7.25 10.86 10.52
CA VAL A 144 6.05 10.83 9.68
C VAL A 144 6.16 11.93 8.64
N VAL A 145 6.15 11.55 7.37
CA VAL A 145 6.10 12.51 6.25
C VAL A 145 4.66 12.72 5.84
N ILE A 146 4.26 13.98 5.71
CA ILE A 146 2.93 14.39 5.27
C ILE A 146 3.02 14.81 3.81
N ILE A 147 2.17 14.23 2.97
CA ILE A 147 2.05 14.55 1.55
C ILE A 147 0.74 15.30 1.33
N ASP A 148 0.81 16.43 0.62
CA ASP A 148 -0.36 17.08 0.03
C ASP A 148 -0.74 16.36 -1.28
N THR A 149 -1.89 15.71 -1.30
CA THR A 149 -2.34 14.85 -2.42
C THR A 149 -2.83 15.62 -3.63
N ARG A 150 -3.15 16.92 -3.47
CA ARG A 150 -3.53 17.79 -4.57
C ARG A 150 -2.32 18.14 -5.43
N SER A 151 -1.21 18.46 -4.78
CA SER A 151 0.04 18.84 -5.44
C SER A 151 1.02 17.68 -5.64
N ASN A 152 0.79 16.54 -4.98
CA ASN A 152 1.71 15.40 -4.91
C ASN A 152 3.10 15.81 -4.42
N LYS A 153 3.16 16.58 -3.33
CA LYS A 153 4.42 17.06 -2.73
C LYS A 153 4.44 16.79 -1.23
N VAL A 154 5.64 16.63 -0.70
CA VAL A 154 5.87 16.68 0.75
C VAL A 154 5.44 18.05 1.25
N ALA A 155 4.51 18.05 2.19
CA ALA A 155 3.99 19.23 2.86
C ALA A 155 4.71 19.48 4.18
N ASP A 156 5.06 18.42 4.91
CA ASP A 156 5.74 18.50 6.20
C ASP A 156 6.41 17.17 6.56
N THR A 157 7.37 17.21 7.50
CA THR A 157 8.03 16.05 8.07
C THR A 157 8.13 16.19 9.59
N ILE A 158 7.45 15.30 10.30
CA ILE A 158 7.42 15.28 11.77
C ILE A 158 8.41 14.24 12.27
N LYS A 159 9.52 14.69 12.88
CA LYS A 159 10.49 13.79 13.52
C LYS A 159 9.89 13.18 14.79
N LEU A 160 10.06 11.88 14.94
CA LEU A 160 9.66 11.15 16.14
C LEU A 160 10.80 11.17 17.16
N THR A 161 10.43 11.02 18.44
CA THR A 161 11.41 10.96 19.53
C THR A 161 11.93 9.54 19.70
N LEU A 162 13.25 9.42 19.79
CA LEU A 162 13.92 8.15 20.10
C LEU A 162 13.78 7.83 21.60
N THR A 163 13.53 6.57 21.91
CA THR A 163 13.74 6.07 23.28
C THR A 163 15.14 5.42 23.35
N PRO A 164 15.98 5.72 24.35
CA PRO A 164 17.38 5.27 24.36
C PRO A 164 17.61 3.74 24.46
N ASP A 165 16.54 2.96 24.56
CA ASP A 165 16.53 1.56 24.99
C ASP A 165 16.60 0.54 23.84
N SER A 166 16.62 0.97 22.56
CA SER A 166 16.79 0.04 21.44
C SER A 166 17.40 0.70 20.18
N PRO A 167 18.26 -0.01 19.43
CA PRO A 167 18.73 0.46 18.10
C PRO A 167 17.62 0.47 17.04
N TYR A 168 16.46 -0.16 17.31
CA TYR A 168 15.24 -0.07 16.50
C TYR A 168 14.15 0.80 17.13
N SER A 169 14.48 1.52 18.22
CA SER A 169 13.53 2.43 18.86
C SER A 169 13.10 3.52 17.88
N GLY A 170 11.80 3.79 17.83
CA GLY A 170 11.24 4.96 17.15
C GLY A 170 10.97 4.82 15.66
N SER A 171 11.60 3.91 14.90
CA SER A 171 11.32 3.78 13.46
C SER A 171 9.88 3.32 13.21
N PRO A 172 9.03 4.15 12.57
CA PRO A 172 7.63 3.79 12.36
C PRO A 172 7.51 2.75 11.25
N TRP A 173 6.65 1.75 11.47
CA TRP A 173 6.28 0.74 10.47
C TRP A 173 4.90 1.02 9.88
N GLY A 174 3.91 1.18 10.75
CA GLY A 174 2.52 1.41 10.36
C GLY A 174 2.11 2.87 10.50
N ILE A 175 1.12 3.26 9.72
CA ILE A 175 0.34 4.49 9.91
C ILE A 175 -1.12 4.09 9.97
N ALA A 176 -1.84 4.64 10.93
CA ALA A 176 -3.29 4.60 10.98
C ALA A 176 -3.80 6.03 11.19
N VAL A 177 -4.91 6.35 10.56
CA VAL A 177 -5.58 7.64 10.64
C VAL A 177 -7.05 7.40 10.97
N LYS A 178 -7.64 8.32 11.72
CA LYS A 178 -9.05 8.25 12.13
C LYS A 178 -9.97 8.87 11.07
#